data_AF-A0A316NHU4-F1
#
_entry.id   AF-A0A316NHU4-F1
#
_cell.length_a   1.000
_cell.length_b   1.000
_cell.length_c   1.000
_cell.angle_alpha   90.00
_cell.angle_beta   90.00
_cell.angle_gamma   90.00
#
_symmetry.space_group_name_H-M   'P 1'
#
loop_
_entity.id
_entity.type
_entity.pdbx_description
1 polymer ?
#
loop_
_entity_poly.entity_id
_entity_poly.type
_entity_poly.pdbx_seq_one_letter_code
_entity_poly.pdbx_strand_id
1 'polypeptide(L)'
;MRWNKKFNGTKESLTDKSHKPLSPHPKAHTKQELYWIKNYIRRNPTISLCELYGKLRTEKGYSRHACSLFRIVRKLKYKVNTEHHSKYI
;
A
#
# COMPACT_ATOMS: atom_id res chain seq x y z
N MET A 1 7.81 37.88 7.68
CA MET A 1 8.80 36.85 8.07
C MET A 1 8.15 35.49 8.27
N ARG A 2 8.70 34.42 7.68
CA ARG A 2 8.20 33.02 7.82
C ARG A 2 8.32 32.50 9.26
N TRP A 3 9.40 32.87 9.95
CA TRP A 3 9.67 32.45 11.33
C TRP A 3 8.68 33.03 12.35
N ASN A 4 8.29 34.31 12.20
CA ASN A 4 7.28 34.93 13.07
C ASN A 4 5.90 34.28 12.92
N LYS A 5 5.55 33.74 11.74
CA LYS A 5 4.32 32.97 11.54
C LYS A 5 4.38 31.56 12.13
N LYS A 6 5.58 30.99 12.26
CA LYS A 6 5.80 29.64 12.82
C LYS A 6 5.85 29.68 14.35
N PHE A 7 6.31 30.79 14.93
CA PHE A 7 6.44 30.98 16.37
C PHE A 7 5.08 31.11 17.05
N ASN A 8 4.77 30.20 17.97
CA ASN A 8 3.53 30.20 18.75
C ASN A 8 3.75 30.62 20.22
N GLY A 9 4.90 31.23 20.53
CA GLY A 9 5.30 31.60 21.91
C GLY A 9 6.26 30.61 22.56
N THR A 10 6.48 29.42 21.98
CA THR A 10 7.36 28.39 22.57
C THR A 10 8.57 28.08 21.69
N LYS A 11 9.69 27.66 22.31
CA LYS A 11 10.94 27.34 21.58
C LYS A 11 10.77 26.14 20.65
N GLU A 12 9.90 25.20 21.00
CA GLU A 12 9.58 23.98 20.26
C GLU A 12 8.93 24.29 18.90
N SER A 13 8.27 25.43 18.74
CA SER A 13 7.69 25.81 17.46
C SER A 13 8.74 26.10 16.39
N LEU A 14 9.92 26.55 16.81
CA LEU A 14 11.04 26.87 15.93
C LEU A 14 11.88 25.66 15.59
N THR A 15 11.76 24.55 16.33
CA THR A 15 12.54 23.34 16.07
C THR A 15 12.24 22.79 14.68
N ASP A 16 13.23 22.05 14.15
CA ASP A 16 13.05 21.36 12.90
C ASP A 16 11.99 20.26 13.05
N LYS A 17 11.10 20.16 12.07
CA LYS A 17 9.99 19.20 12.07
C LYS A 17 10.26 18.15 11.00
N SER A 18 9.58 17.02 11.13
CA SER A 18 9.63 15.98 10.10
C SER A 18 9.30 16.56 8.72
N HIS A 19 10.18 16.30 7.75
CA HIS A 19 9.95 16.59 6.32
C HIS A 19 9.12 15.49 5.63
N LYS A 20 8.69 14.47 6.38
CA LYS A 20 7.83 13.42 5.84
C LYS A 20 6.41 13.98 5.63
N PRO A 21 5.72 13.58 4.54
CA PRO A 21 4.30 13.88 4.37
C PRO A 21 3.49 13.41 5.58
N LEU A 22 2.68 14.31 6.14
CA LEU A 22 1.82 14.03 7.30
C LEU A 22 0.61 13.18 6.90
N SER A 23 0.09 13.41 5.70
CA SER A 23 -1.07 12.69 5.16
C SER A 23 -0.66 11.69 4.07
N PRO A 24 -1.39 10.57 3.94
CA PRO A 24 -1.23 9.68 2.81
C PRO A 24 -1.69 10.37 1.52
N HIS A 25 -1.05 10.01 0.40
CA HIS A 25 -1.45 10.49 -0.91
C HIS A 25 -2.90 10.07 -1.23
N PRO A 26 -3.74 10.92 -1.86
CA PRO A 26 -5.16 10.63 -2.11
C PRO A 26 -5.40 9.35 -2.94
N LYS A 27 -4.46 9.00 -3.83
CA LYS A 27 -4.50 7.76 -4.62
C LYS A 27 -3.80 6.57 -3.96
N ALA A 28 -3.31 6.72 -2.72
CA ALA A 28 -2.75 5.59 -1.98
C ALA A 28 -3.85 4.58 -1.64
N HIS A 29 -3.44 3.32 -1.44
CA HIS A 29 -4.37 2.30 -1.00
C HIS A 29 -4.93 2.65 0.38
N THR A 30 -6.23 2.48 0.54
CA THR A 30 -6.89 2.74 1.81
C THR A 30 -6.57 1.64 2.81
N LYS A 31 -6.75 1.93 4.10
CA LYS A 31 -6.56 0.92 5.16
C LYS A 31 -7.47 -0.29 4.97
N GLN A 32 -8.68 -0.07 4.46
CA GLN A 32 -9.68 -1.11 4.19
C GLN A 32 -9.25 -2.02 3.04
N GLU A 33 -8.76 -1.46 1.94
CA GLU A 33 -8.21 -2.24 0.82
C GLU A 33 -7.05 -3.12 1.29
N LEU A 34 -6.12 -2.56 2.06
CA LEU A 34 -4.99 -3.30 2.63
C LEU A 34 -5.45 -4.41 3.58
N TYR A 35 -6.50 -4.17 4.35
CA TYR A 35 -7.09 -5.16 5.25
C TYR A 35 -7.67 -6.35 4.48
N TRP A 36 -8.42 -6.10 3.39
CA TRP A 36 -8.94 -7.17 2.54
C TRP A 36 -7.82 -7.98 1.91
N ILE A 37 -6.83 -7.33 1.30
CA ILE A 37 -5.68 -8.00 0.67
C ILE A 37 -5.00 -8.94 1.67
N LYS A 38 -4.70 -8.44 2.87
CA LYS A 38 -4.08 -9.24 3.94
C LYS A 38 -4.95 -10.42 4.36
N ASN A 39 -6.26 -10.22 4.48
CA ASN A 39 -7.17 -11.29 4.88
C ASN A 39 -7.33 -12.39 3.83
N TYR A 40 -7.42 -12.05 2.54
CA TYR A 40 -7.49 -13.06 1.49
C TYR A 40 -6.22 -13.89 1.45
N ILE A 41 -5.04 -13.26 1.50
CA ILE A 41 -3.75 -13.97 1.51
C ILE A 41 -3.60 -14.82 2.78
N ARG A 42 -4.02 -14.31 3.94
CA ARG A 42 -3.94 -15.07 5.21
C ARG A 42 -4.85 -16.29 5.20
N ARG A 43 -6.05 -16.21 4.62
CA ARG A 43 -7.03 -17.31 4.57
C ARG A 43 -6.72 -18.32 3.48
N ASN A 44 -6.15 -17.87 2.36
CA ASN A 44 -5.73 -18.71 1.25
C ASN A 44 -4.28 -18.36 0.87
N PRO A 45 -3.28 -18.97 1.52
CA PRO A 45 -1.86 -18.64 1.30
C PRO A 45 -1.34 -19.05 -0.08
N THR A 46 -2.05 -19.92 -0.79
CA THR A 46 -1.68 -20.43 -2.13
C THR A 46 -2.38 -19.66 -3.26
N ILE A 47 -3.14 -18.60 -2.94
CA ILE A 47 -3.89 -17.82 -3.94
C ILE A 47 -2.97 -17.14 -4.96
N SER A 48 -3.32 -17.22 -6.25
CA SER A 48 -2.60 -16.48 -7.29
C SER A 48 -2.95 -14.98 -7.25
N LEU A 49 -2.06 -14.13 -7.78
CA LEU A 49 -2.30 -12.69 -7.90
C LEU A 49 -3.56 -12.37 -8.72
N CYS A 50 -3.80 -13.12 -9.79
CA CYS A 50 -4.95 -12.95 -10.68
C CYS A 50 -6.25 -13.32 -9.97
N GLU A 51 -6.29 -14.44 -9.26
CA GLU A 51 -7.46 -14.84 -8.47
C GLU A 51 -7.75 -13.86 -7.34
N LEU A 52 -6.71 -13.40 -6.63
CA LEU A 52 -6.85 -12.39 -5.59
C LEU A 52 -7.50 -11.11 -6.14
N TYR A 53 -7.04 -10.66 -7.31
CA TYR A 53 -7.60 -9.49 -7.99
C TYR A 53 -9.06 -9.72 -8.38
N GLY A 54 -9.38 -10.88 -8.96
CA GLY A 54 -10.75 -11.25 -9.33
C GLY A 54 -11.69 -11.23 -8.12
N LYS A 55 -11.30 -11.90 -7.02
CA LYS A 55 -12.09 -11.90 -5.77
C LYS A 55 -12.30 -10.50 -5.20
N LEU A 56 -11.25 -9.68 -5.16
CA LEU A 56 -11.37 -8.30 -4.69
C LEU A 56 -12.33 -7.48 -5.56
N ARG A 57 -12.31 -7.68 -6.88
CA ARG A 57 -13.19 -6.95 -7.81
C ARG A 57 -14.64 -7.40 -7.69
N THR A 58 -14.89 -8.70 -7.64
CA THR A 58 -16.25 -9.27 -7.56
C THR A 58 -16.88 -9.12 -6.18
N GLU A 59 -16.14 -9.42 -5.11
CA GLU A 59 -16.71 -9.50 -3.74
C GLU A 59 -16.67 -8.16 -2.99
N LYS A 60 -15.72 -7.26 -3.34
CA LYS A 60 -15.46 -6.00 -2.61
C LYS A 60 -15.50 -4.75 -3.48
N GLY A 61 -15.81 -4.86 -4.77
CA GLY A 61 -15.88 -3.71 -5.68
C GLY A 61 -14.53 -3.00 -5.86
N TYR A 62 -13.42 -3.74 -5.77
CA TYR A 62 -12.08 -3.15 -5.82
C TYR A 62 -11.78 -2.48 -7.16
N SER A 63 -11.64 -1.15 -7.15
CA SER A 63 -11.53 -0.32 -8.36
C SER A 63 -10.09 -0.07 -8.83
N ARG A 64 -9.07 -0.39 -8.03
CA ARG A 64 -7.67 -0.11 -8.39
C ARG A 64 -7.18 -0.99 -9.53
N HIS A 65 -6.16 -0.51 -10.23
CA HIS A 65 -5.51 -1.26 -11.31
C HIS A 65 -4.81 -2.52 -10.78
N ALA A 66 -4.84 -3.62 -11.54
CA ALA A 66 -4.22 -4.90 -11.17
C ALA A 66 -2.74 -4.74 -10.79
N CYS A 67 -1.94 -4.04 -11.61
CA CYS A 67 -0.53 -3.78 -11.29
C CYS A 67 -0.33 -3.06 -9.95
N SER A 68 -1.26 -2.19 -9.55
CA SER A 68 -1.19 -1.48 -8.27
C SER A 68 -1.37 -2.44 -7.10
N LEU A 69 -2.29 -3.41 -7.21
CA LEU A 69 -2.42 -4.51 -6.25
C LEU A 69 -1.14 -5.33 -6.18
N PHE A 70 -0.57 -5.70 -7.32
CA PHE A 70 0.61 -6.57 -7.37
C PHE A 70 1.83 -5.91 -6.69
N ARG A 71 2.02 -4.60 -6.88
CA ARG A 71 3.04 -3.81 -6.18
C ARG A 71 2.83 -3.83 -4.66
N ILE A 72 1.58 -3.74 -4.19
CA ILE A 72 1.27 -3.82 -2.76
C ILE A 72 1.58 -5.19 -2.20
N VAL A 73 1.18 -6.27 -2.88
CA VAL A 73 1.46 -7.64 -2.45
C VAL A 73 2.98 -7.87 -2.33
N ARG A 74 3.75 -7.42 -3.32
CA ARG A 74 5.23 -7.47 -3.28
C ARG A 74 5.81 -6.65 -2.14
N LYS A 75 5.28 -5.45 -1.87
CA LYS A 75 5.71 -4.58 -0.75
C LYS A 75 5.43 -5.24 0.61
N LEU A 76 4.34 -6.00 0.73
CA LEU A 76 3.98 -6.74 1.94
C LEU A 76 4.80 -8.03 2.12
N LYS A 77 5.72 -8.36 1.20
CA LYS A 77 6.61 -9.52 1.22
C LYS A 77 5.87 -10.87 1.33
N TYR A 78 4.66 -10.95 0.78
CA TYR A 78 3.98 -12.24 0.66
C TYR A 78 4.66 -13.11 -0.39
N LYS A 79 4.73 -14.42 -0.12
CA LYS A 79 5.18 -15.41 -1.11
C LYS A 79 4.14 -15.44 -2.22
N VAL A 80 4.55 -15.00 -3.40
CA VAL A 80 3.77 -15.15 -4.61
C VAL A 80 4.47 -16.20 -5.45
N ASN A 81 3.71 -17.10 -6.08
CA ASN A 81 4.27 -18.06 -7.02
C ASN A 81 5.11 -17.29 -8.05
N THR A 82 6.43 -17.50 -7.96
CA THR A 82 7.40 -17.03 -8.93
C THR A 82 7.74 -18.25 -9.74
N GLU A 83 6.95 -18.47 -10.78
CA GLU A 83 7.23 -19.55 -11.72
C GLU A 83 8.59 -19.28 -12.34
N HIS A 84 9.51 -20.24 -12.20
CA HIS A 84 10.82 -20.15 -12.82
C HIS A 84 10.70 -20.66 -14.25
N HIS A 85 10.47 -19.74 -15.19
CA HIS A 85 10.46 -20.08 -16.61
C HIS A 85 11.90 -20.11 -17.12
N SER A 86 12.40 -21.30 -17.47
CA SER A 86 13.62 -21.39 -18.26
C SER A 86 13.29 -20.94 -19.68
N LYS A 87 14.09 -20.02 -20.22
CA LYS A 87 13.88 -19.50 -21.59
C LYS A 87 14.10 -20.59 -22.65
N TYR A 88 14.93 -21.58 -22.31
CA TYR A 88 15.25 -22.75 -23.13
C TYR A 88 15.20 -23.99 -22.22
N ILE A 89 14.77 -25.12 -22.78
CA ILE A 89 14.94 -26.46 -22.21
C ILE A 89 16.37 -26.90 -22.54
#